data_AF-A0A7C2DKV0-F1
#
_entry.id   AF-A0A7C2DKV0-F1
#
_cell.length_a   1.000
_cell.length_b   1.000
_cell.length_c   1.000
_cell.angle_alpha   90.00
_cell.angle_beta   90.00
_cell.angle_gamma   90.00
#
_symmetry.space_group_name_H-M   'P 1'
#
loop_
_entity.id
_entity.type
_entity.pdbx_description
1 polymer ?
#
loop_
_entity_poly.entity_id
_entity_poly.type
_entity_poly.pdbx_seq_one_letter_code
_entity_poly.pdbx_strand_id
1 'polypeptide(L)'
;MRPMARSPGRPRTAGPAYAACLAALASTGRDVRAPAAGSGDLLREIVARYADVRSLPDLSARLVAVRDLFFGGEVASVEPAPGGHRLWLSVCPLDGRALEPVDACELARAVLEALTGAEVEQEEWISRGDPRCTFVLRPRAQGATGKDRTGAETPPASRPVPLSADEVAVPLAPVTRLLTIRWHGRGGYGAKTAATLLAEAVIDAGGYGQAAPEFGPERRGAPVQAFTRLSPWPIRQRGPVDRPDVVVVLDPRLVSSPAVWEGITPAAWVLVNAPQRPVLPGVRADRVVALDASRLARAALGRDIPNVPMLAAVVALFTWFDPPVFLRWLRDRLAGEFPAETVEANVRAAQAAMDEVRHVRRPLDEVG
;
A
#
# COMPACT_ATOMS: atom_id res chain seq x y z
N MET A 1 37.34 0.79 15.51
CA MET A 1 36.31 1.60 16.21
C MET A 1 35.40 0.67 16.98
N ARG A 2 35.24 0.87 18.29
CA ARG A 2 34.32 0.08 19.12
C ARG A 2 32.88 0.24 18.62
N PRO A 3 32.03 -0.81 18.63
CA PRO A 3 30.62 -0.64 18.34
C PRO A 3 30.01 0.23 19.43
N MET A 4 29.43 1.37 19.05
CA MET A 4 28.65 2.19 19.97
C MET A 4 27.45 1.37 20.43
N ALA A 5 27.36 1.15 21.74
CA ALA A 5 26.17 0.60 22.38
C ALA A 5 24.95 1.43 21.99
N ARG A 6 23.92 0.76 21.46
CA ARG A 6 22.62 1.37 21.17
C ARG A 6 22.02 1.90 22.47
N SER A 7 21.79 3.21 22.54
CA SER A 7 20.89 3.77 23.55
C SER A 7 19.45 3.34 23.21
N PRO A 8 18.64 2.85 24.17
CA PRO A 8 17.24 2.57 23.92
C PRO A 8 16.56 3.89 23.56
N GLY A 9 16.08 4.01 22.32
CA GLY A 9 15.40 5.23 21.87
C GLY A 9 14.21 5.53 22.79
N ARG A 10 14.13 6.76 23.32
CA ARG A 10 12.96 7.25 24.04
C ARG A 10 11.69 6.94 23.21
N PRO A 11 10.58 6.50 23.83
CA PRO A 11 9.29 6.44 23.14
C PRO A 11 8.95 7.84 22.64
N ARG A 12 8.84 8.00 21.32
CA ARG A 12 8.49 9.28 20.69
C ARG A 12 6.97 9.41 20.77
N THR A 13 6.49 10.22 21.70
CA THR A 13 5.10 10.26 22.15
C THR A 13 4.18 10.95 21.14
N ALA A 14 3.06 10.31 20.79
CA ALA A 14 1.93 10.98 20.14
C ALA A 14 1.42 12.17 20.98
N GLY A 15 0.74 13.13 20.35
CA GLY A 15 0.14 14.28 21.03
C GLY A 15 -0.82 13.86 22.17
N PRO A 16 -0.98 14.67 23.24
CA PRO A 16 -1.73 14.30 24.44
C PRO A 16 -3.21 14.01 24.19
N ALA A 17 -3.85 14.71 23.23
CA ALA A 17 -5.23 14.45 22.83
C ALA A 17 -5.38 13.09 22.13
N TYR A 18 -4.40 12.70 21.33
CA TYR A 18 -4.39 11.41 20.66
C TYR A 18 -4.13 10.25 21.62
N ALA A 19 -3.19 10.42 22.56
CA ALA A 19 -2.93 9.45 23.61
C ALA A 19 -4.17 9.20 24.48
N ALA A 20 -4.94 10.26 24.79
CA ALA A 20 -6.20 10.17 25.52
C ALA A 20 -7.30 9.44 24.70
N CYS A 21 -7.38 9.73 23.40
CA CYS A 21 -8.32 9.06 22.50
C CYS A 21 -8.02 7.56 22.36
N LEU A 22 -6.74 7.19 22.24
CA LEU A 22 -6.29 5.80 22.20
C LEU A 22 -6.47 5.07 23.53
N ALA A 23 -6.30 5.78 24.66
CA ALA A 23 -6.57 5.22 26.00
C ALA A 23 -8.08 4.99 26.22
N ALA A 24 -8.93 5.91 25.75
CA ALA A 24 -10.38 5.73 25.76
C ALA A 24 -10.78 4.50 24.94
N LEU A 25 -10.23 4.32 23.74
CA LEU A 25 -10.43 3.12 22.93
C LEU A 25 -10.01 1.83 23.64
N ALA A 26 -8.80 1.79 24.20
CA ALA A 26 -8.30 0.62 24.93
C ALA A 26 -9.15 0.27 26.16
N SER A 27 -9.73 1.28 26.83
CA SER A 27 -10.56 1.10 28.02
C SER A 27 -11.96 0.55 27.74
N THR A 28 -12.43 0.59 26.49
CA THR A 28 -13.74 0.04 26.10
C THR A 28 -13.75 -1.48 25.89
N GLY A 29 -12.59 -2.16 26.01
CA GLY A 29 -12.46 -3.59 25.74
C GLY A 29 -12.73 -3.98 24.28
N ARG A 30 -12.85 -3.00 23.37
CA ARG A 30 -13.11 -3.23 21.95
C ARG A 30 -11.79 -3.37 21.19
N ASP A 31 -11.68 -4.48 20.45
CA ASP A 31 -10.56 -4.79 19.57
C ASP A 31 -10.52 -3.77 18.42
N VAL A 32 -9.49 -2.92 18.36
CA VAL A 32 -9.37 -1.82 17.37
C VAL A 32 -9.06 -2.33 15.94
N ARG A 33 -9.25 -3.63 15.69
CA ARG A 33 -8.79 -4.38 14.49
C ARG A 33 -9.89 -4.66 13.46
N ALA A 34 -10.93 -3.82 13.39
CA ALA A 34 -12.01 -3.96 12.42
C ALA A 34 -12.48 -2.59 11.91
N PRO A 35 -12.40 -2.31 10.60
CA PRO A 35 -12.79 -1.00 10.05
C PRO A 35 -14.29 -0.69 10.13
N ALA A 36 -15.15 -1.69 10.36
CA ALA A 36 -16.60 -1.53 10.11
C ALA A 36 -17.49 -1.31 11.35
N ALA A 37 -17.06 -1.68 12.58
CA ALA A 37 -18.00 -1.75 13.72
C ALA A 37 -17.81 -0.71 14.83
N GLY A 38 -16.76 0.13 14.80
CA GLY A 38 -16.49 1.07 15.90
C GLY A 38 -15.66 2.32 15.58
N SER A 39 -14.99 2.37 14.43
CA SER A 39 -14.24 3.55 13.95
C SER A 39 -15.15 4.77 13.76
N GLY A 40 -16.40 4.57 13.35
CA GLY A 40 -17.39 5.63 13.17
C GLY A 40 -17.84 6.29 14.49
N ASP A 41 -17.96 5.52 15.57
CA ASP A 41 -18.28 6.06 16.91
C ASP A 41 -17.13 6.88 17.47
N LEU A 42 -15.92 6.34 17.38
CA LEU A 42 -14.69 7.04 17.76
C LEU A 42 -14.54 8.34 16.97
N LEU A 43 -14.72 8.29 15.65
CA LEU A 43 -14.61 9.47 14.81
C LEU A 43 -15.68 10.50 15.16
N ARG A 44 -16.92 10.08 15.44
CA ARG A 44 -17.99 10.96 15.92
C ARG A 44 -17.61 11.63 17.24
N GLU A 45 -17.03 10.88 18.18
CA GLU A 45 -16.59 11.41 19.48
C GLU A 45 -15.43 12.41 19.32
N ILE A 46 -14.43 12.08 18.50
CA ILE A 46 -13.32 12.98 18.14
C ILE A 46 -13.87 14.28 17.56
N VAL A 47 -14.77 14.19 16.57
CA VAL A 47 -15.34 15.36 15.90
C VAL A 47 -16.18 16.20 16.86
N ALA A 48 -16.97 15.57 17.72
CA ALA A 48 -17.77 16.29 18.72
C ALA A 48 -16.88 17.00 19.74
N ARG A 49 -15.78 16.36 20.17
CA ARG A 49 -14.85 16.89 21.17
C ARG A 49 -14.00 18.06 20.65
N TYR A 50 -13.68 18.05 19.36
CA TYR A 50 -12.83 19.06 18.70
C TYR A 50 -13.57 19.80 17.58
N ALA A 51 -14.86 20.04 17.79
CA ALA A 51 -15.73 20.71 16.81
C ALA A 51 -15.29 22.17 16.54
N ASP A 52 -14.63 22.78 17.52
CA ASP A 52 -14.02 24.12 17.46
C ASP A 52 -12.95 24.22 16.37
N VAL A 53 -12.23 23.14 16.06
CA VAL A 53 -11.26 23.11 14.95
C VAL A 53 -11.92 23.56 13.65
N ARG A 54 -13.16 23.14 13.35
CA ARG A 54 -13.85 23.55 12.13
C ARG A 54 -14.18 25.04 12.06
N SER A 55 -14.24 25.71 13.20
CA SER A 55 -14.52 27.15 13.28
C SER A 55 -13.30 28.03 12.98
N LEU A 56 -12.10 27.44 12.88
CA LEU A 56 -10.88 28.16 12.54
C LEU A 56 -10.92 28.73 11.11
N PRO A 57 -10.29 29.90 10.89
CA PRO A 57 -10.60 30.81 9.78
C PRO A 57 -10.31 30.21 8.39
N ASP A 58 -9.29 29.38 8.28
CA ASP A 58 -8.86 28.80 7.01
C ASP A 58 -8.34 27.37 7.18
N LEU A 59 -8.11 26.69 6.05
CA LEU A 59 -7.64 25.30 6.03
C LEU A 59 -6.26 25.14 6.66
N SER A 60 -5.39 26.14 6.54
CA SER A 60 -4.05 26.12 7.14
C SER A 60 -4.14 26.15 8.66
N ALA A 61 -4.97 27.03 9.23
CA ALA A 61 -5.21 27.13 10.65
C ALA A 61 -5.83 25.83 11.21
N ARG A 62 -6.80 25.25 10.49
CA ARG A 62 -7.37 23.93 10.83
C ARG A 62 -6.32 22.83 10.83
N LEU A 63 -5.45 22.81 9.83
CA LEU A 63 -4.38 21.82 9.71
C LEU A 63 -3.34 21.92 10.81
N VAL A 64 -2.92 23.14 11.16
CA VAL A 64 -2.01 23.39 12.28
C VAL A 64 -2.63 22.92 13.60
N ALA A 65 -3.91 23.21 13.83
CA ALA A 65 -4.61 22.74 15.02
C ALA A 65 -4.70 21.21 15.07
N VAL A 66 -5.09 20.55 13.97
CA VAL A 66 -5.15 19.08 13.90
C VAL A 66 -3.76 18.46 14.08
N ARG A 67 -2.73 19.05 13.45
CA ARG A 67 -1.32 18.67 13.62
C ARG A 67 -0.93 18.65 15.09
N ASP A 68 -1.16 19.74 15.80
CA ASP A 68 -0.74 19.88 17.20
C ASP A 68 -1.54 18.98 18.15
N LEU A 69 -2.84 18.82 17.90
CA LEU A 69 -3.72 17.98 18.71
C LEU A 69 -3.45 16.48 18.52
N PHE A 70 -3.37 16.02 17.27
CA PHE A 70 -3.40 14.59 16.94
C PHE A 70 -2.02 14.00 16.67
N PHE A 71 -1.13 14.78 16.06
CA PHE A 71 0.14 14.27 15.55
C PHE A 71 1.30 14.70 16.44
N GLY A 72 1.27 15.92 16.98
CA GLY A 72 2.36 16.55 17.73
C GLY A 72 3.19 17.44 16.81
N GLY A 73 3.28 18.74 17.14
CA GLY A 73 3.86 19.76 16.25
C GLY A 73 5.32 19.55 15.84
N GLU A 74 6.10 18.78 16.60
CA GLU A 74 7.50 18.44 16.27
C GLU A 74 7.62 17.23 15.32
N VAL A 75 6.56 16.42 15.22
CA VAL A 75 6.55 15.19 14.41
C VAL A 75 5.69 15.31 13.17
N ALA A 76 5.21 16.51 12.85
CA ALA A 76 4.44 16.76 11.64
C ALA A 76 4.72 18.17 11.10
N SER A 77 4.86 18.33 9.78
CA SER A 77 4.99 19.63 9.11
C SER A 77 3.84 19.85 8.14
N VAL A 78 3.44 21.12 7.97
CA VAL A 78 2.46 21.54 6.98
C VAL A 78 3.15 22.43 5.98
N GLU A 79 3.10 22.05 4.71
CA GLU A 79 3.71 22.75 3.59
C GLU A 79 2.63 23.14 2.56
N PRO A 80 2.79 24.24 1.82
CA PRO A 80 1.91 24.55 0.69
C PRO A 80 2.00 23.48 -0.40
N ALA A 81 0.87 23.13 -1.02
CA ALA A 81 0.80 22.20 -2.15
C ALA A 81 -0.12 22.76 -3.26
N PRO A 82 -0.01 22.32 -4.52
CA PRO A 82 -0.90 22.76 -5.59
C PRO A 82 -2.38 22.54 -5.23
N GLY A 83 -3.12 23.64 -5.07
CA GLY A 83 -4.54 23.62 -4.72
C GLY A 83 -4.86 23.28 -3.25
N GLY A 84 -3.88 23.35 -2.34
CA GLY A 84 -4.10 23.04 -0.93
C GLY A 84 -2.85 23.01 -0.08
N HIS A 85 -2.78 22.04 0.83
CA HIS A 85 -1.66 21.88 1.77
C HIS A 85 -1.22 20.41 1.83
N ARG A 86 0.07 20.20 2.04
CA ARG A 86 0.66 18.89 2.33
C ARG A 86 0.96 18.80 3.83
N LEU A 87 0.38 17.82 4.50
CA LEU A 87 0.75 17.43 5.86
C LEU A 87 1.72 16.25 5.77
N TRP A 88 2.92 16.44 6.29
CA TRP A 88 3.94 15.42 6.39
C TRP A 88 4.10 14.98 7.84
N LEU A 89 4.07 13.69 8.10
CA LEU A 89 4.37 13.11 9.40
C LEU A 89 5.82 12.60 9.38
N SER A 90 6.58 12.94 10.41
CA SER A 90 7.96 12.50 10.65
C SER A 90 8.04 11.25 11.54
N VAL A 91 6.98 11.00 12.33
CA VAL A 91 6.74 9.78 13.10
C VAL A 91 5.27 9.33 12.96
N CYS A 92 4.99 8.02 12.81
CA CYS A 92 3.65 7.47 12.74
C CYS A 92 3.14 7.55 14.17
N PRO A 93 2.12 8.37 14.46
CA PRO A 93 1.62 8.54 15.82
C PRO A 93 0.99 7.25 16.39
N LEU A 94 0.80 6.25 15.52
CA LEU A 94 0.23 4.94 15.80
C LEU A 94 1.28 3.80 15.79
N ASP A 95 2.56 4.12 15.59
CA ASP A 95 3.65 3.16 15.69
C ASP A 95 3.67 2.54 17.11
N GLY A 96 3.67 1.20 17.18
CA GLY A 96 3.63 0.45 18.44
C GLY A 96 2.26 0.33 19.13
N ARG A 97 1.17 0.83 18.54
CA ARG A 97 -0.19 0.80 19.11
C ARG A 97 -1.09 -0.26 18.44
N ALA A 98 -0.70 -1.54 18.43
CA ALA A 98 -1.52 -2.73 18.08
C ALA A 98 -2.46 -2.67 16.85
N LEU A 99 -2.30 -1.68 15.98
CA LEU A 99 -3.08 -1.41 14.78
C LEU A 99 -2.25 -1.79 13.56
N GLU A 100 -2.92 -2.38 12.56
CA GLU A 100 -2.25 -2.62 11.29
C GLU A 100 -1.88 -1.27 10.64
N PRO A 101 -0.75 -1.17 9.92
CA PRO A 101 -0.34 0.06 9.26
C PRO A 101 -1.42 0.67 8.34
N VAL A 102 -2.27 -0.18 7.76
CA VAL A 102 -3.41 0.22 6.92
C VAL A 102 -4.48 0.93 7.76
N ASP A 103 -4.93 0.33 8.87
CA ASP A 103 -5.92 0.89 9.79
C ASP A 103 -5.47 2.24 10.36
N ALA A 104 -4.17 2.34 10.63
CA ALA A 104 -3.55 3.56 11.13
C ALA A 104 -3.64 4.72 10.13
N CYS A 105 -3.36 4.42 8.87
CA CYS A 105 -3.45 5.38 7.76
C CYS A 105 -4.90 5.80 7.50
N GLU A 106 -5.84 4.86 7.53
CA GLU A 106 -7.26 5.14 7.36
C GLU A 106 -7.84 6.03 8.46
N LEU A 107 -7.50 5.75 9.73
CA LEU A 107 -7.93 6.56 10.85
C LEU A 107 -7.34 7.98 10.76
N ALA A 108 -6.06 8.11 10.43
CA ALA A 108 -5.42 9.41 10.25
C ALA A 108 -6.11 10.22 9.14
N ARG A 109 -6.40 9.60 7.99
CA ARG A 109 -7.15 10.22 6.90
C ARG A 109 -8.54 10.65 7.34
N ALA A 110 -9.28 9.77 8.01
CA ALA A 110 -10.64 10.05 8.47
C ALA A 110 -10.70 11.21 9.47
N VAL A 111 -9.76 11.27 10.42
CA VAL A 111 -9.62 12.40 11.37
C VAL A 111 -9.30 13.69 10.63
N LEU A 112 -8.36 13.67 9.68
CA LEU A 112 -8.02 14.84 8.87
C LEU A 112 -9.22 15.36 8.07
N GLU A 113 -9.94 14.50 7.35
CA GLU A 113 -11.16 14.86 6.62
C GLU A 113 -12.21 15.45 7.54
N ALA A 114 -12.44 14.79 8.68
CA ALA A 114 -13.52 15.15 9.58
C ALA A 114 -13.24 16.47 10.31
N LEU A 115 -12.02 16.75 10.75
CA LEU A 115 -11.72 17.98 11.50
C LEU A 115 -11.41 19.17 10.59
N THR A 116 -10.82 18.96 9.42
CA THR A 116 -10.45 20.06 8.51
C THR A 116 -11.54 20.41 7.49
N GLY A 117 -12.46 19.49 7.21
CA GLY A 117 -13.47 19.62 6.16
C GLY A 117 -12.90 19.56 4.73
N ALA A 118 -11.61 19.26 4.58
CA ALA A 118 -10.95 19.10 3.30
C ALA A 118 -11.20 17.72 2.67
N GLU A 119 -10.96 17.63 1.37
CA GLU A 119 -10.69 16.36 0.71
C GLU A 119 -9.24 15.97 1.00
N VAL A 120 -9.03 14.74 1.50
CA VAL A 120 -7.70 14.26 1.90
C VAL A 120 -7.29 13.09 1.01
N GLU A 121 -6.16 13.27 0.35
CA GLU A 121 -5.49 12.26 -0.45
C GLU A 121 -4.20 11.86 0.25
N GLN A 122 -3.96 10.57 0.41
CA GLN A 122 -2.68 10.07 0.91
C GLN A 122 -1.76 9.81 -0.28
N GLU A 123 -0.60 10.47 -0.32
CA GLU A 123 0.37 10.32 -1.43
C GLU A 123 1.17 9.00 -1.30
N GLU A 124 1.34 8.47 -0.09
CA GLU A 124 2.14 7.27 0.18
C GLU A 124 1.38 6.32 1.10
N TRP A 125 1.04 5.14 0.59
CA TRP A 125 0.22 4.16 1.27
C TRP A 125 1.10 3.08 1.87
N ILE A 126 1.11 3.01 3.20
CA ILE A 126 1.71 1.93 3.99
C ILE A 126 3.24 1.98 3.99
N SER A 127 3.83 2.08 5.18
CA SER A 127 5.25 1.82 5.39
C SER A 127 5.45 1.17 6.75
N ARG A 128 5.62 -0.17 6.79
CA ARG A 128 6.08 -0.80 8.03
C ARG A 128 7.48 -0.30 8.29
N GLY A 129 7.69 0.28 9.47
CA GLY A 129 9.00 0.71 9.97
C GLY A 129 9.58 1.99 9.36
N ASP A 130 8.80 2.73 8.56
CA ASP A 130 9.05 4.16 8.33
C ASP A 130 7.92 4.94 9.00
N PRO A 131 8.19 5.75 10.02
CA PRO A 131 7.13 6.39 10.77
C PRO A 131 6.67 7.65 10.01
N ARG A 132 6.64 7.69 8.68
CA ARG A 132 6.51 8.95 7.92
C ARG A 132 5.48 8.87 6.81
N CYS A 133 4.37 9.58 6.97
CA CYS A 133 3.20 9.57 6.09
C CYS A 133 2.95 10.96 5.48
N THR A 134 2.50 11.01 4.23
CA THR A 134 2.21 12.27 3.54
C THR A 134 0.75 12.33 3.10
N PHE A 135 0.04 13.39 3.52
CA PHE A 135 -1.34 13.67 3.15
C PHE A 135 -1.42 15.00 2.41
N VAL A 136 -2.15 15.05 1.31
CA VAL A 136 -2.50 16.27 0.59
C VAL A 136 -3.95 16.59 0.85
N LEU A 137 -4.20 17.79 1.36
CA LEU A 137 -5.51 18.29 1.71
C LEU A 137 -5.90 19.42 0.78
N ARG A 138 -7.06 19.30 0.13
CA ARG A 138 -7.61 20.32 -0.76
C ARG A 138 -8.97 20.82 -0.25
N PRO A 139 -9.29 22.12 -0.37
CA PRO A 139 -10.62 22.61 -0.06
C PRO A 139 -11.69 21.88 -0.90
N ARG A 140 -12.79 21.45 -0.26
CA ARG A 140 -13.93 20.91 -1.02
C ARG A 140 -14.55 22.03 -1.86
N ALA A 141 -14.78 21.75 -3.15
CA ALA A 141 -15.50 22.66 -4.03
C ALA A 141 -16.93 22.92 -3.49
N GLN A 142 -17.33 24.18 -3.38
CA GLN A 142 -18.68 24.57 -2.95
C GLN A 142 -19.70 24.11 -4.00
N GLY A 143 -20.68 23.28 -3.59
CA GLY A 143 -21.76 22.80 -4.46
C GLY A 143 -21.76 21.30 -4.78
N ALA A 144 -20.73 20.55 -4.39
CA ALA A 144 -20.77 19.09 -4.45
C ALA A 144 -21.58 18.54 -3.26
N THR A 145 -22.91 18.54 -3.38
CA THR A 145 -23.76 17.69 -2.54
C THR A 145 -23.33 16.24 -2.76
N GLY A 146 -23.21 15.48 -1.67
CA GLY A 146 -22.75 14.10 -1.69
C GLY A 146 -23.52 13.29 -2.73
N LYS A 147 -22.85 12.98 -3.84
CA LYS A 147 -23.32 12.00 -4.80
C LYS A 147 -22.11 11.23 -5.33
N ASP A 148 -22.10 9.95 -4.98
CA ASP A 148 -21.41 8.86 -5.65
C ASP A 148 -19.93 9.07 -5.99
N ARG A 149 -19.08 9.09 -4.96
CA ARG A 149 -17.81 8.36 -5.06
C ARG A 149 -18.00 6.95 -4.50
N THR A 150 -18.83 6.16 -5.17
CA THR A 150 -18.73 4.70 -5.05
C THR A 150 -17.37 4.26 -5.60
N GLY A 151 -16.54 3.71 -4.72
CA GLY A 151 -15.52 2.73 -5.11
C GLY A 151 -14.15 3.30 -5.52
N ALA A 152 -13.39 3.76 -4.54
CA ALA A 152 -12.07 3.20 -4.33
C ALA A 152 -12.06 2.71 -2.87
N GLU A 153 -12.85 1.68 -2.62
CA GLU A 153 -12.86 0.95 -1.36
C GLU A 153 -11.43 0.47 -1.12
N THR A 154 -10.76 1.05 -0.12
CA THR A 154 -9.60 0.40 0.45
C THR A 154 -10.13 -0.90 1.03
N PRO A 155 -9.56 -2.05 0.65
CA PRO A 155 -10.00 -3.35 1.14
C PRO A 155 -9.95 -3.32 2.68
N PRO A 156 -11.07 -3.46 3.44
CA PRO A 156 -11.06 -3.38 4.89
C PRO A 156 -10.07 -4.39 5.47
N ALA A 157 -9.13 -3.92 6.30
CA ALA A 157 -8.17 -4.80 6.94
C ALA A 157 -8.92 -5.89 7.74
N SER A 158 -8.88 -7.12 7.22
CA SER A 158 -9.24 -8.31 7.96
C SER A 158 -8.08 -8.68 8.87
N ARG A 159 -8.34 -9.00 10.14
CA ARG A 159 -7.35 -9.43 11.15
C ARG A 159 -6.26 -10.30 10.51
N PRO A 160 -4.96 -9.96 10.61
CA PRO A 160 -3.93 -10.95 10.42
C PRO A 160 -4.11 -12.00 11.51
N VAL A 161 -4.23 -13.26 11.10
CA VAL A 161 -3.80 -14.36 11.95
C VAL A 161 -2.29 -14.19 12.04
N PRO A 162 -1.70 -13.95 13.24
CA PRO A 162 -0.26 -13.98 13.35
C PRO A 162 0.18 -15.34 12.81
N LEU A 163 0.96 -15.36 11.72
CA LEU A 163 1.72 -16.55 11.36
C LEU A 163 2.48 -16.92 12.62
N SER A 164 2.32 -18.16 13.09
CA SER A 164 2.92 -18.58 14.35
C SER A 164 4.43 -18.33 14.29
N ALA A 165 5.06 -18.03 15.43
CA ALA A 165 6.50 -17.72 15.46
C ALA A 165 7.37 -18.83 14.82
N ASP A 166 6.85 -20.06 14.76
CA ASP A 166 7.47 -21.22 14.13
C ASP A 166 7.30 -21.26 12.60
N GLU A 167 6.33 -20.53 12.02
CA GLU A 167 6.11 -20.38 10.57
C GLU A 167 6.85 -19.17 9.97
N VAL A 168 7.26 -18.20 10.79
CA VAL A 168 7.97 -16.97 10.37
C VAL A 168 9.48 -17.18 10.26
N ALA A 169 9.99 -18.36 10.65
CA ALA A 169 11.39 -18.73 10.48
C ALA A 169 11.71 -19.16 9.03
N VAL A 170 11.24 -18.42 8.03
CA VAL A 170 11.83 -18.50 6.69
C VAL A 170 13.10 -17.64 6.75
N PRO A 171 14.31 -18.21 6.66
CA PRO A 171 15.49 -17.39 6.53
C PRO A 171 15.29 -16.51 5.30
N LEU A 172 15.29 -15.19 5.52
CA LEU A 172 15.31 -14.17 4.48
C LEU A 172 16.60 -14.38 3.67
N ALA A 173 16.60 -15.36 2.75
CA ALA A 173 17.71 -15.61 1.83
C ALA A 173 17.95 -14.34 1.00
N PRO A 174 19.21 -14.03 0.67
CA PRO A 174 19.80 -12.74 0.97
C PRO A 174 19.45 -11.71 -0.09
N VAL A 175 18.25 -11.14 -0.04
CA VAL A 175 18.01 -9.85 -0.69
C VAL A 175 18.64 -8.78 0.19
N THR A 176 19.93 -8.51 -0.04
CA THR A 176 20.72 -7.53 0.73
C THR A 176 20.31 -6.08 0.46
N ARG A 177 19.34 -5.81 -0.44
CA ARG A 177 18.99 -4.48 -0.93
C ARG A 177 17.49 -4.27 -1.17
N LEU A 178 17.10 -3.00 -1.26
CA LEU A 178 15.76 -2.54 -1.62
C LEU A 178 15.35 -3.08 -3.00
N LEU A 179 14.19 -3.73 -3.10
CA LEU A 179 13.54 -4.11 -4.35
C LEU A 179 12.49 -3.06 -4.71
N THR A 180 12.55 -2.53 -5.93
CA THR A 180 11.61 -1.51 -6.43
C THR A 180 10.82 -2.01 -7.64
N ILE A 181 9.50 -1.89 -7.56
CA ILE A 181 8.55 -2.42 -8.55
C ILE A 181 7.68 -1.28 -9.04
N ARG A 182 7.53 -1.16 -10.36
CA ARG A 182 6.60 -0.21 -11.00
C ARG A 182 5.51 -0.97 -11.76
N TRP A 183 4.27 -0.75 -11.35
CA TRP A 183 3.09 -1.38 -11.89
C TRP A 183 2.41 -0.44 -12.89
N HIS A 184 2.05 -0.98 -14.06
CA HIS A 184 1.35 -0.30 -15.13
C HIS A 184 0.07 -1.04 -15.44
N GLY A 185 -1.07 -0.35 -15.39
CA GLY A 185 -2.35 -0.94 -15.73
C GLY A 185 -3.34 0.12 -16.19
N ARG A 186 -4.62 -0.26 -16.28
CA ARG A 186 -5.71 0.70 -16.48
C ARG A 186 -6.62 0.75 -15.26
N GLY A 187 -7.33 1.87 -15.08
CA GLY A 187 -8.38 1.96 -14.07
C GLY A 187 -9.36 0.79 -14.20
N GLY A 188 -9.45 -0.05 -13.17
CA GLY A 188 -10.24 -1.30 -13.15
C GLY A 188 -9.43 -2.60 -13.28
N TYR A 189 -8.15 -2.54 -13.65
CA TYR A 189 -7.28 -3.73 -13.79
C TYR A 189 -6.55 -4.09 -12.49
N GLY A 190 -6.69 -3.28 -11.44
CA GLY A 190 -6.21 -3.61 -10.09
C GLY A 190 -4.71 -3.38 -9.83
N ALA A 191 -4.03 -2.52 -10.60
CA ALA A 191 -2.60 -2.21 -10.40
C ALA A 191 -2.31 -1.67 -8.98
N LYS A 192 -3.11 -0.70 -8.49
CA LYS A 192 -3.03 -0.20 -7.11
C LYS A 192 -3.22 -1.33 -6.09
N THR A 193 -4.24 -2.16 -6.29
CA THR A 193 -4.56 -3.26 -5.39
C THR A 193 -3.42 -4.27 -5.33
N ALA A 194 -2.83 -4.66 -6.46
CA ALA A 194 -1.68 -5.55 -6.49
C ALA A 194 -0.47 -4.95 -5.76
N ALA A 195 -0.17 -3.67 -6.00
CA ALA A 195 0.93 -2.97 -5.34
C ALA A 195 0.76 -2.92 -3.81
N THR A 196 -0.48 -2.70 -3.36
CA THR A 196 -0.86 -2.60 -1.94
C THR A 196 -0.78 -3.97 -1.27
N LEU A 197 -1.43 -4.99 -1.85
CA LEU A 197 -1.41 -6.36 -1.32
C LEU A 197 0.01 -6.92 -1.23
N LEU A 198 0.89 -6.59 -2.19
CA LEU A 198 2.27 -7.01 -2.12
C LEU A 198 3.02 -6.41 -0.91
N ALA A 199 2.82 -5.12 -0.66
CA ALA A 199 3.42 -4.46 0.49
C ALA A 199 2.84 -5.04 1.80
N GLU A 200 1.53 -5.19 1.90
CA GLU A 200 0.85 -5.80 3.06
C GLU A 200 1.37 -7.19 3.37
N ALA A 201 1.46 -8.08 2.36
CA ALA A 201 1.99 -9.42 2.55
C ALA A 201 3.38 -9.37 3.19
N VAL A 202 4.33 -8.67 2.57
CA VAL A 202 5.71 -8.57 3.08
C VAL A 202 5.77 -7.96 4.47
N ILE A 203 4.89 -6.99 4.75
CA ILE A 203 4.74 -6.40 6.07
C ILE A 203 4.30 -7.47 7.06
N ASP A 204 3.26 -8.22 6.80
CA ASP A 204 2.75 -9.23 7.73
C ASP A 204 3.79 -10.34 7.99
N ALA A 205 4.63 -10.64 7.01
CA ALA A 205 5.72 -11.62 7.11
C ALA A 205 6.98 -11.12 7.83
N GLY A 206 7.01 -9.92 8.41
CA GLY A 206 8.20 -9.42 9.15
C GLY A 206 9.02 -8.36 8.43
N GLY A 207 8.78 -8.13 7.13
CA GLY A 207 9.56 -7.25 6.28
C GLY A 207 9.08 -5.80 6.27
N TYR A 208 9.77 -4.96 5.49
CA TYR A 208 9.43 -3.57 5.26
C TYR A 208 8.87 -3.46 3.84
N GLY A 209 7.59 -3.10 3.72
CA GLY A 209 6.91 -2.83 2.46
C GLY A 209 6.50 -1.36 2.37
N GLN A 210 6.48 -0.82 1.16
CA GLN A 210 5.89 0.47 0.82
C GLN A 210 5.08 0.34 -0.46
N ALA A 211 3.89 0.92 -0.52
CA ALA A 211 3.11 1.06 -1.74
C ALA A 211 2.78 2.53 -2.01
N ALA A 212 2.74 2.94 -3.27
CA ALA A 212 2.30 4.28 -3.63
C ALA A 212 1.60 4.25 -4.98
N PRO A 213 0.35 4.73 -5.08
CA PRO A 213 -0.22 4.98 -6.37
C PRO A 213 0.36 6.26 -7.00
N GLU A 214 0.36 6.33 -8.33
CA GLU A 214 0.53 7.56 -9.07
C GLU A 214 -0.70 7.74 -9.97
N PHE A 215 -1.55 8.68 -9.58
CA PHE A 215 -2.75 9.04 -10.33
C PHE A 215 -2.77 10.54 -10.59
N GLY A 216 -3.07 10.92 -11.84
CA GLY A 216 -3.69 12.21 -12.12
C GLY A 216 -5.20 12.18 -11.80
N PRO A 217 -5.96 13.25 -12.09
CA PRO A 217 -7.41 13.35 -11.85
C PRO A 217 -8.29 12.44 -12.76
N GLU A 218 -7.84 11.22 -13.07
CA GLU A 218 -8.29 10.44 -14.23
C GLU A 218 -9.39 9.40 -13.92
N ARG A 219 -10.19 9.07 -14.95
CA ARG A 219 -11.38 8.19 -14.87
C ARG A 219 -11.04 6.71 -15.08
N ARG A 220 -12.01 5.80 -14.83
CA ARG A 220 -11.88 4.35 -15.16
C ARG A 220 -11.39 4.16 -16.59
N GLY A 221 -10.48 3.21 -16.78
CA GLY A 221 -9.88 2.92 -18.08
C GLY A 221 -8.67 3.78 -18.47
N ALA A 222 -8.35 4.88 -17.77
CA ALA A 222 -7.10 5.61 -18.01
C ALA A 222 -5.87 4.77 -17.60
N PRO A 223 -4.69 5.00 -18.21
CA PRO A 223 -3.42 4.44 -17.72
C PRO A 223 -3.22 4.79 -16.23
N VAL A 224 -2.73 3.82 -15.47
CA VAL A 224 -2.53 3.93 -14.04
C VAL A 224 -1.15 3.41 -13.70
N GLN A 225 -0.45 4.16 -12.87
CA GLN A 225 0.83 3.77 -12.30
C GLN A 225 0.68 3.50 -10.80
N ALA A 226 1.42 2.50 -10.33
CA ALA A 226 1.62 2.30 -8.90
C ALA A 226 3.05 1.79 -8.67
N PHE A 227 3.50 1.89 -7.43
CA PHE A 227 4.84 1.54 -7.02
C PHE A 227 4.79 0.65 -5.80
N THR A 228 5.71 -0.30 -5.73
CA THR A 228 5.99 -1.05 -4.51
C THR A 228 7.48 -1.02 -4.24
N ARG A 229 7.87 -0.81 -2.99
CA ARG A 229 9.24 -1.02 -2.51
C ARG A 229 9.23 -2.06 -1.40
N LEU A 230 10.11 -3.05 -1.49
CA LEU A 230 10.23 -4.12 -0.50
C LEU A 230 11.67 -4.16 0.01
N SER A 231 11.87 -4.32 1.31
CA SER A 231 13.19 -4.39 1.92
C SER A 231 13.17 -5.21 3.21
N PRO A 232 14.27 -5.91 3.57
CA PRO A 232 14.45 -6.45 4.92
C PRO A 232 14.82 -5.37 5.96
N TRP A 233 15.07 -4.12 5.52
CA TRP A 233 15.43 -2.97 6.36
C TRP A 233 14.46 -1.79 6.16
N PRO A 234 14.37 -0.83 7.10
CA PRO A 234 13.57 0.39 6.94
C PRO A 234 13.79 1.11 5.60
N ILE A 235 12.69 1.34 4.88
CA ILE A 235 12.70 2.05 3.59
C ILE A 235 12.65 3.55 3.85
N ARG A 236 13.66 4.30 3.39
CA ARG A 236 13.71 5.77 3.56
C ARG A 236 13.38 6.56 2.30
N GLN A 237 13.37 5.92 1.13
CA GLN A 237 13.12 6.53 -0.17
C GLN A 237 11.64 6.89 -0.35
N ARG A 238 11.38 8.00 -1.04
CA ARG A 238 10.05 8.53 -1.33
C ARG A 238 9.86 8.84 -2.81
N GLY A 239 8.61 9.13 -3.16
CA GLY A 239 8.21 9.55 -4.49
C GLY A 239 8.19 8.41 -5.51
N PRO A 240 8.10 8.75 -6.80
CA PRO A 240 8.05 7.79 -7.88
C PRO A 240 9.23 6.81 -7.90
N VAL A 241 9.02 5.65 -8.52
CA VAL A 241 10.11 4.73 -8.85
C VAL A 241 10.59 5.05 -10.27
N ASP A 242 11.57 5.95 -10.35
CA ASP A 242 12.14 6.38 -11.63
C ASP A 242 12.94 5.27 -12.31
N ARG A 243 13.67 4.45 -11.53
CA ARG A 243 14.52 3.36 -12.00
C ARG A 243 14.12 2.03 -11.33
N PRO A 244 13.06 1.36 -11.82
CA PRO A 244 12.56 0.13 -11.21
C PRO A 244 13.50 -1.05 -11.45
N ASP A 245 13.58 -1.95 -10.47
CA ASP A 245 14.18 -3.29 -10.65
C ASP A 245 13.23 -4.20 -11.44
N VAL A 246 11.92 -4.02 -11.26
CA VAL A 246 10.86 -4.79 -11.94
C VAL A 246 9.78 -3.86 -12.48
N VAL A 247 9.43 -4.03 -13.75
CA VAL A 247 8.25 -3.40 -14.37
C VAL A 247 7.18 -4.46 -14.57
N VAL A 248 5.96 -4.20 -14.09
CA VAL A 248 4.83 -5.10 -14.20
C VAL A 248 3.73 -4.45 -15.04
N VAL A 249 3.37 -5.04 -16.16
CA VAL A 249 2.38 -4.50 -17.10
C VAL A 249 1.12 -5.37 -17.09
N LEU A 250 0.06 -4.90 -16.42
CA LEU A 250 -1.22 -5.60 -16.29
C LEU A 250 -2.09 -5.49 -17.56
N ASP A 251 -1.95 -4.42 -18.33
CA ASP A 251 -2.66 -4.24 -19.60
C ASP A 251 -1.66 -4.29 -20.77
N PRO A 252 -1.68 -5.34 -21.62
CA PRO A 252 -0.75 -5.47 -22.74
C PRO A 252 -0.77 -4.29 -23.70
N ARG A 253 -1.88 -3.54 -23.78
CA ARG A 253 -1.99 -2.35 -24.67
C ARG A 253 -1.07 -1.21 -24.24
N LEU A 254 -0.58 -1.20 -23.00
CA LEU A 254 0.35 -0.18 -22.52
C LEU A 254 1.78 -0.42 -23.02
N VAL A 255 2.09 -1.60 -23.56
CA VAL A 255 3.43 -1.93 -24.06
C VAL A 255 3.90 -0.97 -25.15
N SER A 256 2.99 -0.43 -25.95
CA SER A 256 3.30 0.55 -26.99
C SER A 256 3.55 1.98 -26.47
N SER A 257 3.29 2.24 -25.18
CA SER A 257 3.48 3.56 -24.58
C SER A 257 4.94 3.78 -24.17
N PRO A 258 5.63 4.81 -24.69
CA PRO A 258 7.01 5.12 -24.31
C PRO A 258 7.19 5.35 -22.80
N ALA A 259 6.18 5.94 -22.15
CA ALA A 259 6.19 6.25 -20.71
C ALA A 259 6.39 5.01 -19.83
N VAL A 260 5.95 3.82 -20.28
CA VAL A 260 6.14 2.56 -19.52
C VAL A 260 7.61 2.22 -19.35
N TRP A 261 8.42 2.58 -20.35
CA TRP A 261 9.83 2.21 -20.46
C TRP A 261 10.79 3.27 -19.93
N GLU A 262 10.29 4.42 -19.46
CA GLU A 262 11.12 5.50 -18.93
C GLU A 262 11.94 5.05 -17.71
N GLY A 263 13.25 5.31 -17.74
CA GLY A 263 14.17 4.96 -16.64
C GLY A 263 14.44 3.45 -16.49
N ILE A 264 13.92 2.60 -17.38
CA ILE A 264 14.27 1.17 -17.38
C ILE A 264 15.76 0.98 -17.65
N THR A 265 16.37 0.03 -16.95
CA THR A 265 17.78 -0.32 -17.13
C THR A 265 17.90 -1.69 -17.81
N PRO A 266 19.03 -2.01 -18.45
CA PRO A 266 19.26 -3.34 -19.01
C PRO A 266 19.20 -4.49 -17.99
N ALA A 267 19.30 -4.17 -16.69
CA ALA A 267 19.20 -5.13 -15.59
C ALA A 267 17.76 -5.34 -15.09
N ALA A 268 16.83 -4.43 -15.44
CA ALA A 268 15.46 -4.51 -14.98
C ALA A 268 14.73 -5.71 -15.59
N TRP A 269 13.87 -6.34 -14.79
CA TRP A 269 12.98 -7.39 -15.25
C TRP A 269 11.63 -6.81 -15.66
N VAL A 270 10.98 -7.46 -16.62
CA VAL A 270 9.63 -7.10 -17.05
C VAL A 270 8.72 -8.31 -16.95
N LEU A 271 7.63 -8.17 -16.21
CA LEU A 271 6.51 -9.11 -16.22
C LEU A 271 5.34 -8.47 -16.97
N VAL A 272 4.88 -9.11 -18.04
CA VAL A 272 3.79 -8.59 -18.89
C VAL A 272 2.64 -9.57 -18.96
N ASN A 273 1.42 -9.06 -18.79
CA ASN A 273 0.20 -9.80 -19.06
C ASN A 273 0.06 -9.97 -20.58
N ALA A 274 0.51 -11.10 -21.10
CA ALA A 274 0.45 -11.43 -22.52
C ALA A 274 0.49 -12.94 -22.74
N PRO A 275 -0.18 -13.45 -23.80
CA PRO A 275 -0.13 -14.86 -24.16
C PRO A 275 1.25 -15.31 -24.67
N GLN A 276 2.07 -14.39 -25.18
CA GLN A 276 3.44 -14.66 -25.60
C GLN A 276 4.38 -13.53 -25.17
N ARG A 277 5.69 -13.83 -25.10
CA ARG A 277 6.75 -12.87 -24.79
C ARG A 277 6.85 -11.80 -25.89
N PRO A 278 6.57 -10.51 -25.60
CA PRO A 278 6.74 -9.45 -26.57
C PRO A 278 8.21 -9.03 -26.67
N VAL A 279 8.57 -8.40 -27.80
CA VAL A 279 9.83 -7.66 -27.95
C VAL A 279 9.60 -6.26 -27.40
N LEU A 280 10.43 -5.84 -26.45
CA LEU A 280 10.26 -4.58 -25.71
C LEU A 280 11.47 -3.65 -25.96
N PRO A 281 11.25 -2.35 -26.17
CA PRO A 281 12.33 -1.41 -26.46
C PRO A 281 13.24 -1.25 -25.23
N GLY A 282 14.56 -1.39 -25.43
CA GLY A 282 15.54 -1.20 -24.36
C GLY A 282 15.59 -2.31 -23.30
N VAL A 283 14.83 -3.40 -23.48
CA VAL A 283 14.79 -4.54 -22.55
C VAL A 283 15.34 -5.78 -23.23
N ARG A 284 16.22 -6.50 -22.52
CA ARG A 284 16.75 -7.76 -23.02
C ARG A 284 15.67 -8.85 -23.00
N ALA A 285 15.58 -9.63 -24.08
CA ALA A 285 14.55 -10.66 -24.21
C ALA A 285 14.56 -11.68 -23.06
N ASP A 286 15.74 -12.04 -22.52
CA ASP A 286 15.89 -12.97 -21.40
C ASP A 286 15.35 -12.44 -20.07
N ARG A 287 15.12 -11.13 -19.94
CA ARG A 287 14.52 -10.48 -18.76
C ARG A 287 13.04 -10.15 -18.90
N VAL A 288 12.39 -10.64 -19.96
CA VAL A 288 10.95 -10.48 -20.18
C VAL A 288 10.23 -11.78 -19.83
N VAL A 289 9.26 -11.72 -18.92
CA VAL A 289 8.37 -12.82 -18.57
C VAL A 289 6.98 -12.47 -19.05
N ALA A 290 6.36 -13.35 -19.84
CA ALA A 290 4.96 -13.22 -20.23
C ALA A 290 4.12 -14.24 -19.47
N LEU A 291 2.98 -13.77 -18.99
CA LEU A 291 1.96 -14.59 -18.33
C LEU A 291 0.61 -14.17 -18.89
N ASP A 292 -0.22 -15.13 -19.34
CA ASP A 292 -1.59 -14.83 -19.76
C ASP A 292 -2.51 -14.72 -18.52
N ALA A 293 -2.24 -13.71 -17.70
CA ALA A 293 -2.96 -13.46 -16.46
C ALA A 293 -4.45 -13.17 -16.72
N SER A 294 -4.76 -12.55 -17.86
CA SER A 294 -6.13 -12.33 -18.30
C SER A 294 -6.88 -13.64 -18.57
N ARG A 295 -6.26 -14.64 -19.21
CA ARG A 295 -6.85 -15.98 -19.35
C ARG A 295 -7.07 -16.64 -18.00
N LEU A 296 -6.08 -16.57 -17.11
CA LEU A 296 -6.18 -17.14 -15.76
C LEU A 296 -7.32 -16.50 -14.95
N ALA A 297 -7.43 -15.18 -14.98
CA ALA A 297 -8.51 -14.45 -14.31
C ALA A 297 -9.88 -14.81 -14.88
N ARG A 298 -10.04 -14.85 -16.21
CA ARG A 298 -11.31 -15.26 -16.84
C ARG A 298 -11.71 -16.69 -16.49
N ALA A 299 -10.75 -17.62 -16.49
CA ALA A 299 -11.02 -19.02 -16.17
C ALA A 299 -11.47 -19.21 -14.72
N ALA A 300 -10.89 -18.44 -13.78
CA ALA A 300 -11.18 -18.60 -12.35
C ALA A 300 -12.36 -17.75 -11.86
N LEU A 301 -12.48 -16.50 -12.34
CA LEU A 301 -13.40 -15.47 -11.82
C LEU A 301 -14.49 -15.08 -12.82
N GLY A 302 -14.45 -15.57 -14.06
CA GLY A 302 -15.35 -15.14 -15.14
C GLY A 302 -15.15 -13.69 -15.60
N ARG A 303 -14.11 -13.00 -15.10
CA ARG A 303 -13.84 -11.58 -15.36
C ARG A 303 -12.37 -11.35 -15.70
N ASP A 304 -12.10 -10.36 -16.55
CA ASP A 304 -10.74 -9.97 -16.91
C ASP A 304 -10.18 -8.97 -15.90
N ILE A 305 -9.74 -9.48 -14.75
CA ILE A 305 -9.08 -8.71 -13.69
C ILE A 305 -7.74 -9.40 -13.39
N PRO A 306 -6.65 -9.03 -14.07
CA PRO A 306 -5.41 -9.80 -14.06
C PRO A 306 -4.53 -9.55 -12.82
N ASN A 307 -4.93 -8.65 -11.90
CA ASN A 307 -4.10 -8.22 -10.78
C ASN A 307 -3.62 -9.37 -9.88
N VAL A 308 -4.49 -10.30 -9.49
CA VAL A 308 -4.14 -11.39 -8.57
C VAL A 308 -3.18 -12.41 -9.20
N PRO A 309 -3.42 -12.93 -10.42
CA PRO A 309 -2.43 -13.75 -11.13
C PRO A 309 -1.07 -13.04 -11.30
N MET A 310 -1.09 -11.76 -11.68
CA MET A 310 0.15 -10.97 -11.86
C MET A 310 0.90 -10.77 -10.54
N LEU A 311 0.18 -10.46 -9.45
CA LEU A 311 0.73 -10.35 -8.10
C LEU A 311 1.40 -11.66 -7.67
N ALA A 312 0.71 -12.80 -7.85
CA ALA A 312 1.23 -14.10 -7.49
C ALA A 312 2.50 -14.47 -8.26
N ALA A 313 2.56 -14.14 -9.56
CA ALA A 313 3.77 -14.29 -10.36
C ALA A 313 4.90 -13.39 -9.88
N VAL A 314 4.59 -12.15 -9.45
CA VAL A 314 5.60 -11.26 -8.85
C VAL A 314 6.20 -11.89 -7.59
N VAL A 315 5.34 -12.42 -6.72
CA VAL A 315 5.75 -13.09 -5.48
C VAL A 315 6.71 -14.24 -5.78
N ALA A 316 6.32 -15.15 -6.67
CA ALA A 316 7.12 -16.34 -7.00
C ALA A 316 8.49 -15.98 -7.61
N LEU A 317 8.54 -14.96 -8.48
CA LEU A 317 9.75 -14.64 -9.24
C LEU A 317 10.69 -13.67 -8.51
N PHE A 318 10.16 -12.59 -7.94
CA PHE A 318 10.97 -11.44 -7.55
C PHE A 318 11.08 -11.24 -6.05
N THR A 319 10.33 -11.98 -5.23
CA THR A 319 10.30 -11.78 -3.78
C THR A 319 10.88 -12.98 -3.02
N TRP A 320 11.29 -12.73 -1.78
CA TRP A 320 11.71 -13.78 -0.83
C TRP A 320 10.52 -14.44 -0.12
N PHE A 321 9.29 -14.09 -0.48
CA PHE A 321 8.09 -14.59 0.17
C PHE A 321 7.79 -16.01 -0.34
N ASP A 322 7.68 -16.97 0.57
CA ASP A 322 7.38 -18.36 0.23
C ASP A 322 5.99 -18.50 -0.44
N PRO A 323 5.88 -19.03 -1.68
CA PRO A 323 4.62 -19.05 -2.41
C PRO A 323 3.46 -19.77 -1.67
N PRO A 324 3.66 -20.95 -1.05
CA PRO A 324 2.64 -21.57 -0.19
C PRO A 324 2.16 -20.69 0.97
N VAL A 325 3.06 -19.96 1.64
CA VAL A 325 2.67 -19.01 2.71
C VAL A 325 1.87 -17.85 2.11
N PHE A 326 2.29 -17.33 0.95
CA PHE A 326 1.58 -16.22 0.30
C PHE A 326 0.15 -16.60 -0.08
N LEU A 327 -0.07 -17.81 -0.59
CA LEU A 327 -1.42 -18.26 -0.96
C LEU A 327 -2.34 -18.42 0.25
N ARG A 328 -1.80 -18.84 1.41
CA ARG A 328 -2.55 -18.86 2.68
C ARG A 328 -2.88 -17.43 3.11
N TRP A 329 -1.88 -16.55 3.14
CA TRP A 329 -2.04 -15.14 3.45
C TRP A 329 -3.10 -14.48 2.55
N LEU A 330 -3.03 -14.71 1.23
CA LEU A 330 -3.98 -14.16 0.27
C LEU A 330 -5.42 -14.64 0.53
N ARG A 331 -5.59 -15.93 0.85
CA ARG A 331 -6.90 -16.49 1.21
C ARG A 331 -7.47 -15.76 2.42
N ASP A 332 -6.69 -15.68 3.49
CA ASP A 332 -7.13 -15.09 4.77
C ASP A 332 -7.43 -13.60 4.60
N ARG A 333 -6.57 -12.89 3.86
CA ARG A 333 -6.72 -11.46 3.55
C ARG A 333 -8.00 -11.16 2.78
N LEU A 334 -8.38 -12.01 1.82
CA LEU A 334 -9.59 -11.80 1.01
C LEU A 334 -10.86 -12.30 1.71
N ALA A 335 -10.75 -13.22 2.68
CA ALA A 335 -11.91 -13.80 3.38
C ALA A 335 -12.71 -12.79 4.21
N GLY A 336 -12.09 -11.69 4.65
CA GLY A 336 -12.81 -10.62 5.34
C GLY A 336 -13.62 -9.69 4.43
N GLU A 337 -13.48 -9.82 3.11
CA GLU A 337 -14.02 -8.87 2.13
C GLU A 337 -14.92 -9.50 1.09
N PHE A 338 -14.61 -10.73 0.69
CA PHE A 338 -15.24 -11.38 -0.43
C PHE A 338 -15.93 -12.67 -0.01
N PRO A 339 -17.00 -13.09 -0.70
CA PRO A 339 -17.59 -14.40 -0.51
C PRO A 339 -16.55 -15.51 -0.73
N ALA A 340 -16.66 -16.61 0.01
CA ALA A 340 -15.70 -17.72 -0.03
C ALA A 340 -15.41 -18.23 -1.47
N GLU A 341 -16.43 -18.27 -2.33
CA GLU A 341 -16.26 -18.67 -3.73
C GLU A 341 -15.30 -17.72 -4.49
N THR A 342 -15.44 -16.40 -4.29
CA THR A 342 -14.57 -15.39 -4.90
C THR A 342 -13.16 -15.46 -4.34
N VAL A 343 -13.01 -15.73 -3.04
CA VAL A 343 -11.71 -15.92 -2.40
C VAL A 343 -10.99 -17.12 -3.02
N GLU A 344 -11.64 -18.29 -3.05
CA GLU A 344 -11.02 -19.49 -3.61
C GLU A 344 -10.75 -19.35 -5.11
N ALA A 345 -11.59 -18.64 -5.86
CA ALA A 345 -11.31 -18.31 -7.25
C ALA A 345 -10.04 -17.47 -7.42
N ASN A 346 -9.84 -16.44 -6.60
CA ASN A 346 -8.60 -15.66 -6.60
C ASN A 346 -7.38 -16.50 -6.23
N VAL A 347 -7.49 -17.35 -5.20
CA VAL A 347 -6.39 -18.23 -4.77
C VAL A 347 -6.04 -19.26 -5.86
N ARG A 348 -7.04 -19.85 -6.54
CA ARG A 348 -6.79 -20.74 -7.69
C ARG A 348 -6.09 -20.01 -8.84
N ALA A 349 -6.50 -18.79 -9.14
CA ALA A 349 -5.87 -17.98 -10.19
C ALA A 349 -4.41 -17.62 -9.84
N ALA A 350 -4.15 -17.31 -8.57
CA ALA A 350 -2.81 -17.07 -8.03
C ALA A 350 -1.92 -18.32 -8.11
N GLN A 351 -2.40 -19.47 -7.66
CA GLN A 351 -1.67 -20.74 -7.73
C GLN A 351 -1.33 -21.09 -9.19
N ALA A 352 -2.30 -20.99 -10.10
CA ALA A 352 -2.06 -21.28 -11.52
C ALA A 352 -0.99 -20.36 -12.12
N ALA A 353 -0.98 -19.07 -11.75
CA ALA A 353 0.06 -18.15 -12.17
C ALA A 353 1.45 -18.54 -11.65
N MET A 354 1.57 -18.89 -10.37
CA MET A 354 2.82 -19.37 -9.77
C MET A 354 3.32 -20.64 -10.45
N ASP A 355 2.42 -21.56 -10.76
CA ASP A 355 2.73 -22.81 -11.45
C ASP A 355 3.22 -22.59 -12.88
N GLU A 356 2.66 -21.63 -13.62
CA GLU A 356 3.07 -21.30 -14.98
C GLU A 356 4.45 -20.65 -15.04
N VAL A 357 4.82 -19.86 -14.02
CA VAL A 357 6.11 -19.16 -13.99
C VAL A 357 7.22 -19.94 -13.28
N ARG A 358 6.93 -21.12 -12.69
CA ARG A 358 7.91 -21.91 -11.90
C ARG A 358 9.17 -22.30 -12.68
N HIS A 359 9.08 -22.40 -14.00
CA HIS A 359 10.19 -22.78 -14.88
C HIS A 359 11.08 -21.60 -15.27
N VAL A 360 10.64 -20.38 -14.98
CA VAL A 360 11.44 -19.18 -15.21
C VAL A 360 12.53 -19.15 -14.15
N ARG A 361 13.80 -19.07 -14.60
CA ARG A 361 14.94 -18.89 -13.70
C ARG A 361 14.70 -17.67 -12.82
N ARG A 362 14.76 -17.82 -11.49
CA ARG A 362 14.43 -16.70 -10.60
C ARG A 362 15.52 -15.64 -10.69
N PRO A 363 15.16 -14.38 -10.92
CA PRO A 363 16.07 -13.24 -10.86
C PRO A 363 16.88 -13.14 -9.56
N LEU A 364 16.29 -13.59 -8.46
CA LEU A 364 16.93 -13.61 -7.14
C LEU A 364 18.11 -14.59 -7.06
N ASP A 365 18.16 -15.59 -7.94
CA ASP A 365 19.25 -16.56 -8.00
C ASP A 365 20.48 -16.00 -8.73
N GLU A 366 20.41 -14.78 -9.31
CA GLU A 366 21.54 -14.10 -9.97
C GLU A 366 22.44 -13.30 -9.00
N VAL A 367 22.03 -13.16 -7.73
CA VAL A 367 22.75 -12.38 -6.69
C VAL A 367 23.54 -13.29 -5.73
N GLY A 368 23.72 -14.57 -6.11
CA GLY A 368 24.49 -15.57 -5.37
C GLY A 368 25.98 -15.47 -5.58
#